data_AF-A0A2V7UCU8-F1
#
_entry.id   AF-A0A2V7UCU8-F1
#
_cell.length_a   1.000
_cell.length_b   1.000
_cell.length_c   1.000
_cell.angle_alpha   90.00
_cell.angle_beta   90.00
_cell.angle_gamma   90.00
#
_symmetry.space_group_name_H-M   'P 1'
#
loop_
_entity.id
_entity.type
_entity.pdbx_description
1 polymer ?
#
loop_
_entity_poly.entity_id
_entity_poly.type
_entity_poly.pdbx_seq_one_letter_code
_entity_poly.pdbx_strand_id
1 'polypeptide(L)' 'MADEQEPFADVKITSDGFSIPELKWRELLFIGALRREGDAFVRDPSRPLPPFRVPGLFPESVRFLVAREEERVVIRRAK' A
#
# COMPACT_ATOMS: atom_id res chain seq x y z
N MET A 1 22.61 17.71 14.53
CA MET A 1 21.17 17.42 14.67
C MET A 1 20.87 16.42 13.59
N ALA A 2 20.86 15.13 13.92
CA ALA A 2 20.46 14.13 12.94
C ALA A 2 18.97 14.33 12.71
N ASP A 3 18.57 14.58 11.46
CA ASP A 3 17.20 14.40 11.03
C ASP A 3 16.87 12.92 11.22
N GLU A 4 16.45 12.55 12.43
CA GLU A 4 15.70 11.34 12.70
C GLU A 4 14.32 11.50 12.06
N GLN A 5 14.29 11.51 10.72
CA GLN A 5 13.08 11.11 10.01
C GLN A 5 12.81 9.69 10.50
N GLU A 6 11.78 9.45 11.31
CA GLU A 6 11.34 8.09 11.62
C GLU A 6 10.79 7.46 10.32
N PRO A 7 11.54 6.64 9.56
CA PRO A 7 11.22 6.47 8.14
C PRO A 7 10.26 5.30 7.86
N PHE A 8 9.79 4.55 8.86
CA PHE A 8 9.17 3.23 8.61
C PHE A 8 8.07 2.87 9.61
N ALA A 9 6.85 3.40 9.44
CA ALA A 9 5.69 2.88 10.17
C ALA A 9 4.28 3.28 9.69
N ASP A 10 4.08 4.26 8.81
CA ASP A 10 2.82 5.01 8.91
C ASP A 10 1.65 4.44 8.08
N VAL A 11 1.33 3.15 8.27
CA VAL A 11 0.06 2.57 7.84
C VAL A 11 -1.03 3.05 8.79
N LYS A 12 -1.99 3.83 8.30
CA LYS A 12 -3.14 4.27 9.10
C LYS A 12 -4.35 3.43 8.72
N ILE A 13 -4.86 2.63 9.65
CA ILE A 13 -6.07 1.82 9.42
C ILE A 13 -7.29 2.75 9.44
N THR A 14 -8.19 2.57 8.47
CA THR A 14 -9.48 3.26 8.40
C THR A 14 -10.60 2.24 8.58
N SER A 15 -11.85 2.70 8.72
CA SER A 15 -13.02 1.82 8.86
C SER A 15 -13.26 0.92 7.65
N ASP A 16 -12.74 1.31 6.48
CA ASP A 16 -12.99 0.71 5.17
C ASP A 16 -11.72 0.27 4.44
N GLY A 17 -10.56 0.33 5.10
CA GLY A 17 -9.28 0.01 4.49
C GLY A 17 -8.10 0.54 5.30
N PHE A 18 -7.13 1.13 4.61
CA PHE A 18 -5.96 1.73 5.22
C PHE A 18 -5.36 2.78 4.29
N SER A 19 -4.51 3.66 4.83
CA SER A 19 -3.69 4.55 4.02
C SER A 19 -2.21 4.33 4.29
N ILE A 20 -1.39 4.52 3.26
CA ILE A 20 0.07 4.50 3.35
C ILE A 20 0.65 5.80 2.78
N PRO A 21 1.90 6.16 3.11
CA PRO A 21 2.58 7.28 2.47
C PRO A 21 2.72 7.08 0.97
N GLU A 22 2.65 8.16 0.19
CA GLU A 22 2.79 8.09 -1.28
C GLU A 22 4.11 7.44 -1.71
N LEU A 23 5.22 7.75 -1.02
CA LEU A 23 6.52 7.15 -1.31
C LEU A 23 6.47 5.61 -1.21
N LYS A 24 5.79 5.08 -0.17
CA LYS A 24 5.64 3.63 0.00
C LYS A 24 4.77 3.02 -1.09
N TRP A 25 3.71 3.72 -1.50
CA TRP A 25 2.89 3.31 -2.63
C TRP A 25 3.70 3.21 -3.93
N ARG A 26 4.52 4.22 -4.22
CA ARG A 26 5.40 4.23 -5.41
C ARG A 26 6.41 3.10 -5.38
N GLU A 27 7.00 2.80 -4.22
CA GLU A 27 7.89 1.66 -4.03
C GLU A 27 7.20 0.33 -4.39
N LEU A 28 5.98 0.10 -3.89
CA LEU A 28 5.21 -1.12 -4.18
C LEU A 28 4.93 -1.30 -5.67
N LEU A 29 4.63 -0.22 -6.38
CA LEU A 29 4.45 -0.25 -7.83
C LEU A 29 5.79 -0.48 -8.56
N PHE A 30 6.86 0.16 -8.10
CA PHE A 30 8.19 0.06 -8.71
C PHE A 30 8.75 -1.37 -8.65
N ILE A 31 8.64 -2.03 -7.50
CA ILE A 31 9.07 -3.44 -7.33
C ILE A 31 8.07 -4.44 -7.91
N GLY A 32 6.92 -3.97 -8.39
CA GLY A 32 5.87 -4.80 -8.97
C GLY A 32 5.07 -5.64 -7.96
N ALA A 33 5.16 -5.35 -6.65
CA ALA A 33 4.40 -6.06 -5.63
C ALA A 33 2.88 -5.87 -5.80
N LEU A 34 2.48 -4.73 -6.37
CA LEU A 34 1.12 -4.45 -6.80
C LEU A 34 1.11 -4.15 -8.29
N ARG A 35 0.12 -4.72 -8.99
CA ARG A 35 -0.13 -4.45 -10.41
C ARG A 35 -1.52 -3.90 -10.61
N ARG A 36 -1.69 -3.05 -11.62
CA ARG A 36 -3.00 -2.54 -12.02
C ARG A 36 -3.73 -3.59 -12.85
N GLU A 37 -5.01 -3.83 -12.53
CA GLU A 37 -5.93 -4.72 -13.23
C GLU A 37 -7.24 -3.95 -13.46
N GLY A 38 -7.38 -3.35 -14.65
CA GLY A 38 -8.46 -2.40 -14.94
C GLY A 38 -8.40 -1.16 -14.04
N ASP A 39 -9.46 -0.94 -13.28
CA ASP A 39 -9.58 0.18 -12.32
C ASP A 39 -9.11 -0.18 -10.90
N ALA A 40 -8.68 -1.42 -10.68
CA ALA A 40 -8.20 -1.90 -9.39
C ALA A 40 -6.71 -2.24 -9.41
N PHE A 41 -6.14 -2.48 -8.23
CA PHE A 41 -4.82 -3.03 -8.04
C PHE A 41 -4.92 -4.41 -7.37
N VAL A 42 -4.04 -5.34 -7.73
CA VAL A 42 -3.95 -6.66 -7.12
C VAL A 42 -2.53 -6.95 -6.70
N ARG A 43 -2.37 -7.76 -5.65
CA ARG A 43 -1.06 -8.30 -5.26
C ARG A 43 -0.56 -9.27 -6.32
N ASP A 44 0.70 -9.12 -6.72
CA ASP A 44 1.39 -10.12 -7.51
C ASP A 44 2.13 -11.10 -6.59
N PRO A 45 1.71 -12.38 -6.49
CA PRO A 45 2.34 -13.35 -5.60
C PRO A 45 3.76 -13.74 -6.04
N SER A 46 4.14 -13.48 -7.30
CA SER A 46 5.49 -13.74 -7.80
C SER A 46 6.51 -12.68 -7.37
N ARG A 47 6.06 -11.58 -6.76
CA ARG A 47 6.90 -10.45 -6.34
C ARG A 47 6.94 -10.35 -4.81
N PRO A 48 8.12 -10.07 -4.22
CA PRO A 48 8.22 -9.90 -2.79
C PRO A 48 7.42 -8.67 -2.35
N LEU A 49 6.57 -8.85 -1.34
CA LEU A 49 5.95 -7.73 -0.65
C LEU A 49 6.89 -7.27 0.48
N PRO A 50 7.32 -6.00 0.51
CA PRO A 50 8.12 -5.47 1.61
C PRO A 50 7.40 -5.69 2.94
N PRO A 51 8.12 -5.95 4.03
CA PRO A 51 7.51 -6.17 5.32
C PRO A 51 6.76 -4.92 5.78
N PHE A 52 5.50 -5.10 6.14
CA PHE A 52 4.71 -4.12 6.87
C PHE A 52 4.61 -4.57 8.33
N ARG A 53 4.60 -3.63 9.27
CA ARG A 53 4.35 -3.95 10.69
C ARG A 53 2.98 -4.57 10.89
N VAL A 54 1.98 -4.12 10.12
CA VAL A 54 0.65 -4.72 10.09
C VAL A 54 0.67 -5.88 9.09
N PRO A 55 0.53 -7.14 9.54
CA PRO A 55 0.51 -8.28 8.63
C PRO A 55 -0.80 -8.28 7.81
N GLY A 56 -0.74 -8.84 6.61
CA GLY A 56 -1.95 -9.11 5.82
C GLY A 56 -2.66 -7.86 5.26
N LEU A 57 -1.97 -6.74 5.07
CA LEU A 57 -2.54 -5.55 4.41
C LEU A 57 -2.92 -5.82 2.94
N PHE A 58 -2.07 -6.58 2.26
CA PHE A 58 -2.26 -6.97 0.87
C PHE A 58 -2.35 -8.50 0.76
N PRO A 59 -3.51 -9.11 1.07
CA PRO A 59 -3.77 -10.51 0.78
C PRO A 59 -3.75 -10.78 -0.74
N GLU A 60 -3.43 -12.02 -1.09
CA GLU A 60 -3.54 -12.50 -2.47
C GLU A 60 -5.01 -12.54 -2.92
N SER A 61 -5.24 -12.43 -4.23
CA SER A 61 -6.56 -12.51 -4.86
C SER A 61 -7.59 -11.44 -4.43
N VAL A 62 -7.16 -10.42 -3.67
CA VAL A 62 -7.99 -9.27 -3.32
C VAL A 62 -7.68 -8.10 -4.26
N ARG A 63 -8.75 -7.47 -4.75
CA ARG A 63 -8.69 -6.24 -5.53
C ARG A 63 -8.75 -5.03 -4.62
N PHE A 64 -7.95 -4.02 -4.92
CA PHE A 64 -7.85 -2.78 -4.16
C PHE A 64 -8.23 -1.59 -5.03
N LEU A 65 -9.12 -0.75 -4.51
CA LEU A 65 -9.39 0.58 -5.03
C LEU A 65 -8.48 1.57 -4.32
N VAL A 66 -7.95 2.52 -5.10
CA VAL A 66 -6.92 3.43 -4.64
C VAL A 66 -7.32 4.86 -4.94
N ALA A 67 -7.30 5.70 -3.91
CA ALA A 67 -7.46 7.14 -4.02
C ALA A 67 -6.24 7.85 -3.47
N ARG A 68 -5.84 8.96 -4.09
CA ARG A 68 -4.75 9.81 -3.60
C ARG A 68 -5.36 10.97 -2.82
N GLU A 69 -4.90 11.16 -1.60
CA GLU A 69 -5.31 12.27 -0.73
C GLU A 69 -4.05 12.93 -0.19
N GLU A 70 -3.76 14.13 -0.71
CA GLU A 70 -2.57 14.92 -0.38
C GLU A 70 -1.28 14.11 -0.54
N GLU A 71 -0.60 13.75 0.56
CA GLU A 71 0.67 13.01 0.57
C GLU A 71 0.48 11.50 0.86
N ARG A 72 -0.77 11.04 0.85
CA ARG A 72 -1.15 9.67 1.24
C ARG A 72 -1.98 9.00 0.18
N VAL A 73 -1.93 7.68 0.22
CA VAL A 73 -2.67 6.81 -0.68
C VAL A 73 -3.62 5.97 0.15
N VAL A 74 -4.91 6.20 -0.03
CA VAL A 74 -6.00 5.47 0.63
C VAL A 74 -6.32 4.24 -0.21
N ILE A 75 -6.31 3.09 0.44
CA ILE A 75 -6.42 1.77 -0.17
C ILE A 75 -7.60 1.06 0.49
N ARG A 76 -8.60 0.73 -0.33
CA ARG A 76 -9.83 0.05 0.10
C ARG A 76 -9.97 -1.25 -0.67
N ARG A 77 -10.58 -2.25 -0.07
CA ARG A 77 -10.92 -3.48 -0.81
C ARG A 77 -12.05 -3.16 -1.78
N ALA A 78 -11.93 -3.59 -3.04
CA ALA A 78 -13.05 -3.62 -3.95
C ALA A 78 -14.07 -4.65 -3.40
N LYS A 79 -15.33 -4.25 -3.28
CA LYS A 79 -16.43 -5.15 -2.89
C LYS A 79 -16.72 -6.17 -3.99
#